data_AF-A0A849GR65-F1
#
_entry.id   AF-A0A849GR65-F1
#
_cell.length_a   1.000
_cell.length_b   1.000
_cell.length_c   1.000
_cell.angle_alpha   90.00
_cell.angle_beta   90.00
_cell.angle_gamma   90.00
#
_symmetry.space_group_name_H-M   'P 1'
#
loop_
_entity.id
_entity.type
_entity.pdbx_description
1 polymer ?
#
loop_
_entity_poly.entity_id
_entity_poly.type
_entity_poly.pdbx_seq_one_letter_code
_entity_poly.pdbx_strand_id
1 'polypeptide(L)'
;MESVDARRLTGPNVLMDPPGSIIDISCSKQESDAILPCWTAAVRRMLGDLGWTTSSLCYRPLNGGLSLAFSAPIDVLYAATAVNEWAFDVCLAELAGAPLPDYEQTLADIRSAADEESNAALLALQAAATQRGVTLLWDDDRVSLGMGGTSRTFEARELPAPESLDLGVFTDVPVAFVTGTNGKTTTARLARHIAMAAGHTPGLSSTDWIAVGDEIIDRGDWSGPGGARAVLRHNKVDIAILETARGGLLRRGLGVDHADVAVITNIAEDHLGDFGSRNLDELLDIKWVVSRAVRTSGTLVLNADDKLLVEKAQQYDGRITWFSLDEKNETVEKHTAAGGIAFVAQGHDLARIEHRAKQSICRDDEIPITLGGAARHNVGNALAAAALCDALGLSLDCIATGLRGVSQDANPGRCNVYTLPHCRVLVDFAHNPHALQALFDVAEALPAKRRILAFGQAGDRTDEQIRELAASAWAIGLDHVIVSELEKYARGREPGEVYRLIKESLLHEGAQPGQIEHYMLETESLDAALARATDDDLVIMLALAEADAIRKTLAAQSVANR
;
A
#
# COMPACT_ATOMS: atom_id res chain seq x y z
N MET A 1 -14.98 -26.11 6.50
CA MET A 1 -13.66 -25.48 6.23
C MET A 1 -13.36 -25.49 4.74
N GLU A 2 -12.80 -24.41 4.21
CA GLU A 2 -12.38 -24.31 2.81
C GLU A 2 -11.02 -23.60 2.72
N SER A 3 -10.13 -24.07 1.84
CA SER A 3 -8.90 -23.35 1.51
C SER A 3 -9.26 -22.09 0.73
N VAL A 4 -8.81 -20.94 1.20
CA VAL A 4 -8.97 -19.66 0.49
C VAL A 4 -7.82 -19.48 -0.50
N ASP A 5 -6.59 -19.70 -0.05
CA ASP A 5 -5.39 -19.53 -0.85
C ASP A 5 -4.17 -20.15 -0.15
N ALA A 6 -3.27 -20.74 -0.94
CA ALA A 6 -1.98 -21.25 -0.50
C ALA A 6 -0.86 -20.62 -1.34
N ARG A 7 0.19 -20.12 -0.68
CA ARG A 7 1.23 -19.34 -1.37
C ARG A 7 2.54 -19.31 -0.60
N ARG A 8 3.58 -18.93 -1.34
CA ARG A 8 4.91 -18.65 -0.80
C ARG A 8 5.07 -17.21 -0.33
N LEU A 9 5.73 -17.05 0.81
CA LEU A 9 6.16 -15.78 1.40
C LEU A 9 7.66 -15.61 1.12
N THR A 10 8.04 -14.51 0.48
CA THR A 10 9.41 -14.31 -0.04
C THR A 10 10.26 -13.36 0.81
N GLY A 11 9.73 -12.92 1.96
CA GLY A 11 10.38 -12.04 2.92
C GLY A 11 9.53 -11.86 4.19
N PRO A 12 9.89 -10.89 5.06
CA PRO A 12 9.14 -10.65 6.29
C PRO A 12 7.68 -10.37 6.02
N ASN A 13 6.81 -10.94 6.86
CA ASN A 13 5.37 -10.95 6.66
C ASN A 13 4.65 -10.85 8.02
N VAL A 14 3.31 -10.96 8.00
CA VAL A 14 2.48 -10.80 9.20
C VAL A 14 2.80 -11.83 10.29
N LEU A 15 3.26 -13.02 9.91
CA LEU A 15 3.47 -14.13 10.84
C LEU A 15 4.92 -14.26 11.28
N MET A 16 5.87 -14.06 10.37
CA MET A 16 7.28 -14.38 10.59
C MET A 16 8.21 -13.53 9.70
N ASP A 17 9.48 -13.42 10.11
CA ASP A 17 10.52 -12.74 9.33
C ASP A 17 11.09 -13.61 8.19
N PRO A 18 11.39 -14.91 8.38
CA PRO A 18 11.93 -15.73 7.30
C PRO A 18 10.90 -15.99 6.18
N PRO A 19 11.38 -16.28 4.96
CA PRO A 19 10.57 -16.84 3.88
C PRO A 19 9.93 -18.18 4.26
N GLY A 20 8.86 -18.54 3.56
CA GLY A 20 8.13 -19.76 3.87
C GLY A 20 6.86 -19.96 3.04
N SER A 21 5.97 -20.77 3.58
CA SER A 21 4.67 -21.09 3.00
C SER A 21 3.55 -20.67 3.96
N ILE A 22 2.43 -20.20 3.42
CA ILE A 22 1.21 -19.85 4.15
C ILE A 22 0.00 -20.42 3.42
N ILE A 23 -0.98 -20.88 4.19
CA ILE A 23 -2.31 -21.23 3.73
C ILE A 23 -3.34 -20.48 4.58
N ASP A 24 -4.26 -19.78 3.92
CA ASP A 24 -5.40 -19.12 4.54
C ASP A 24 -6.64 -19.99 4.40
N ILE A 25 -7.32 -20.24 5.51
CA ILE A 25 -8.47 -21.15 5.57
C ILE A 25 -9.69 -20.38 6.08
N SER A 26 -10.83 -20.57 5.42
CA SER A 26 -12.12 -20.12 5.91
C SER A 26 -12.71 -21.18 6.85
N CYS A 27 -12.87 -20.82 8.12
CA CYS A 27 -13.35 -21.74 9.15
C CYS A 27 -13.96 -21.00 10.35
N SER A 28 -14.83 -21.70 11.07
CA SER A 28 -15.31 -21.29 12.38
C SER A 28 -14.22 -21.43 13.45
N LYS A 29 -14.43 -20.79 14.61
CA LYS A 29 -13.48 -20.89 15.72
C LYS A 29 -13.29 -22.33 16.22
N GLN A 30 -14.36 -23.11 16.27
CA GLN A 30 -14.30 -24.52 16.67
C GLN A 30 -13.50 -25.36 15.67
N GLU A 31 -13.70 -25.15 14.37
CA GLU A 31 -12.92 -25.81 13.32
C GLU A 31 -11.44 -25.39 13.39
N SER A 32 -11.14 -24.10 13.65
CA SER A 32 -9.77 -23.61 13.85
C SER A 32 -9.05 -24.31 15.01
N ASP A 33 -9.74 -24.53 16.13
CA ASP A 33 -9.15 -25.19 17.30
C ASP A 33 -8.92 -26.70 17.04
N ALA A 34 -9.74 -27.31 16.19
CA ALA A 34 -9.60 -28.71 15.79
C ALA A 34 -8.49 -28.94 14.75
N ILE A 35 -8.35 -28.04 13.77
CA ILE A 35 -7.39 -28.24 12.67
C ILE A 35 -5.94 -27.95 13.08
N LEU A 36 -5.72 -27.00 13.99
CA LEU A 36 -4.37 -26.53 14.32
C LEU A 36 -3.43 -27.66 14.84
N PRO A 37 -3.85 -28.54 15.79
CA PRO A 37 -3.02 -29.66 16.22
C PRO A 37 -2.74 -30.67 15.11
N CYS A 38 -3.75 -30.99 14.29
CA CYS A 38 -3.61 -31.88 13.15
C CYS A 38 -2.59 -31.33 12.14
N TRP A 39 -2.76 -30.08 11.73
CA TRP A 39 -1.88 -29.43 10.76
C TRP A 39 -0.44 -29.38 11.28
N THR A 40 -0.27 -29.04 12.57
CA THR A 40 1.05 -29.02 13.21
C THR A 40 1.73 -30.39 13.14
N ALA A 41 0.99 -31.47 13.39
CA ALA A 41 1.53 -32.83 13.33
C ALA A 41 1.87 -33.26 11.89
N ALA A 42 0.96 -33.00 10.94
CA ALA A 42 1.13 -33.33 9.53
C ALA A 42 2.35 -32.60 8.94
N VAL A 43 2.42 -31.27 9.10
CA VAL A 43 3.55 -30.46 8.62
C VAL A 43 4.85 -30.94 9.26
N ARG A 44 4.92 -31.11 10.58
CA ARG A 44 6.16 -31.58 11.24
C ARG A 44 6.64 -32.94 10.73
N ARG A 45 5.72 -33.86 10.43
CA ARG A 45 6.07 -35.16 9.84
C ARG A 45 6.71 -34.97 8.47
N MET A 46 6.05 -34.24 7.57
CA MET A 46 6.56 -34.02 6.21
C MET A 46 7.90 -33.26 6.22
N LEU A 47 8.02 -32.21 7.02
CA LEU A 47 9.26 -31.45 7.17
C LEU A 47 10.39 -32.32 7.72
N GLY A 48 10.11 -33.23 8.66
CA GLY A 48 11.07 -34.19 9.18
C GLY A 48 11.64 -35.10 8.09
N ASP A 49 10.76 -35.67 7.26
CA ASP A 49 11.14 -36.60 6.19
C ASP A 49 11.75 -35.90 4.96
N LEU A 50 11.52 -34.59 4.80
CA LEU A 50 12.22 -33.72 3.83
C LEU A 50 13.55 -33.16 4.37
N GLY A 51 13.84 -33.32 5.67
CA GLY A 51 15.04 -32.80 6.32
C GLY A 51 14.99 -31.31 6.70
N TRP A 52 13.83 -30.65 6.58
CA TRP A 52 13.63 -29.23 6.91
C TRP A 52 13.31 -29.04 8.40
N THR A 53 14.16 -29.60 9.27
CA THR A 53 13.91 -29.71 10.72
C THR A 53 14.03 -28.39 11.50
N THR A 54 14.62 -27.35 10.90
CA THR A 54 14.81 -26.02 11.51
C THR A 54 13.65 -25.07 11.26
N SER A 55 12.62 -25.50 10.53
CA SER A 55 11.47 -24.67 10.19
C SER A 55 10.65 -24.27 11.42
N SER A 56 10.36 -22.96 11.55
CA SER A 56 9.42 -22.45 12.53
C SER A 56 7.99 -22.53 11.99
N LEU A 57 7.04 -22.93 12.83
CA LEU A 57 5.61 -22.91 12.52
C LEU A 57 4.97 -21.72 13.23
N CYS A 58 4.08 -21.03 12.53
CA CYS A 58 3.33 -19.87 13.02
C CYS A 58 1.87 -19.98 12.57
N TYR A 59 0.96 -19.40 13.34
CA TYR A 59 -0.44 -19.31 12.96
C TYR A 59 -1.04 -17.99 13.44
N ARG A 60 -2.07 -17.52 12.74
CA ARG A 60 -2.83 -16.32 13.11
C ARG A 60 -4.31 -16.61 13.00
N PRO A 61 -5.04 -16.61 14.12
CA PRO A 61 -6.49 -16.60 14.09
C PRO A 61 -6.99 -15.33 13.38
N LEU A 62 -7.95 -15.50 12.48
CA LEU A 62 -8.65 -14.41 11.80
C LEU A 62 -10.13 -14.47 12.15
N ASN A 63 -10.84 -13.36 11.96
CA ASN A 63 -12.29 -13.34 12.10
C ASN A 63 -12.92 -14.24 11.04
N GLY A 64 -13.36 -15.43 11.45
CA GLY A 64 -13.91 -16.49 10.59
C GLY A 64 -12.89 -17.10 9.61
N GLY A 65 -11.63 -17.22 10.05
CA GLY A 65 -10.60 -17.97 9.36
C GLY A 65 -9.35 -18.22 10.19
N LEU A 66 -8.37 -18.86 9.59
CA LEU A 66 -7.08 -19.17 10.20
C LEU A 66 -5.98 -19.10 9.12
N SER A 67 -4.91 -18.35 9.39
CA SER A 67 -3.68 -18.44 8.61
C SER A 67 -2.73 -19.43 9.28
N LEU A 68 -2.19 -20.37 8.51
CA LEU A 68 -1.22 -21.37 8.94
C LEU A 68 0.03 -21.26 8.09
N ALA A 69 1.19 -21.07 8.72
CA ALA A 69 2.43 -20.85 7.99
C ALA A 69 3.63 -21.55 8.63
N PHE A 70 4.61 -21.87 7.80
CA PHE A 70 5.91 -22.34 8.29
C PHE A 70 7.04 -21.80 7.41
N SER A 71 8.21 -21.59 8.01
CA SER A 71 9.39 -21.11 7.29
C SER A 71 10.04 -22.22 6.46
N ALA A 72 10.60 -21.89 5.31
CA ALA A 72 11.33 -22.84 4.47
C ALA A 72 12.54 -22.16 3.79
N PRO A 73 13.56 -22.91 3.37
CA PRO A 73 14.66 -22.36 2.57
C PRO A 73 14.15 -21.69 1.28
N ILE A 74 14.84 -20.64 0.83
CA ILE A 74 14.37 -19.79 -0.28
C ILE A 74 14.34 -20.49 -1.64
N ASP A 75 15.04 -21.62 -1.76
CA ASP A 75 15.17 -22.41 -2.98
C ASP A 75 14.18 -23.59 -3.06
N VAL A 76 13.23 -23.71 -2.12
CA VAL A 76 12.24 -24.80 -2.08
C VAL A 76 10.83 -24.31 -1.69
N LEU A 77 10.51 -23.05 -1.96
CA LEU A 77 9.24 -22.44 -1.51
C LEU A 77 8.01 -22.94 -2.28
N TYR A 78 8.15 -23.38 -3.53
CA TYR A 78 7.04 -24.03 -4.24
C TYR A 78 6.74 -25.39 -3.62
N ALA A 79 7.77 -26.20 -3.38
CA ALA A 79 7.63 -27.47 -2.67
C ALA A 79 7.05 -27.27 -1.24
N ALA A 80 7.46 -26.21 -0.53
CA ALA A 80 6.88 -25.85 0.76
C ALA A 80 5.39 -25.45 0.68
N THR A 81 4.94 -24.90 -0.45
CA THR A 81 3.51 -24.62 -0.66
C THR A 81 2.73 -25.94 -0.76
N ALA A 82 3.24 -26.91 -1.53
CA ALA A 82 2.64 -28.23 -1.66
C ALA A 82 2.58 -29.00 -0.32
N VAL A 83 3.59 -28.85 0.55
CA VAL A 83 3.54 -29.41 1.93
C VAL A 83 2.36 -28.85 2.72
N ASN A 84 2.08 -27.55 2.59
CA ASN A 84 1.03 -26.89 3.35
C ASN A 84 -0.37 -27.30 2.84
N GLU A 85 -0.53 -27.40 1.52
CA GLU A 85 -1.75 -27.91 0.86
C GLU A 85 -2.02 -29.35 1.27
N TRP A 86 -1.01 -30.24 1.16
CA TRP A 86 -1.13 -31.63 1.60
C TRP A 86 -1.50 -31.75 3.08
N ALA A 87 -0.86 -30.95 3.96
CA ALA A 87 -1.16 -30.99 5.39
C ALA A 87 -2.61 -30.56 5.67
N PHE A 88 -3.14 -29.60 4.91
CA PHE A 88 -4.54 -29.21 4.99
C PHE A 88 -5.48 -30.33 4.54
N ASP A 89 -5.20 -30.99 3.41
CA ASP A 89 -6.00 -32.10 2.89
C ASP A 89 -6.01 -33.30 3.85
N VAL A 90 -4.87 -33.62 4.46
CA VAL A 90 -4.78 -34.65 5.52
C VAL A 90 -5.73 -34.32 6.67
N CYS A 91 -5.75 -33.06 7.10
CA CYS A 91 -6.61 -32.67 8.22
C CYS A 91 -8.10 -32.64 7.86
N LEU A 92 -8.46 -32.26 6.64
CA LEU A 92 -9.84 -32.40 6.17
C LEU A 92 -10.27 -33.87 6.17
N ALA A 93 -9.42 -34.76 5.65
CA ALA A 93 -9.72 -36.20 5.62
C ALA A 93 -9.83 -36.80 7.03
N GLU A 94 -8.91 -36.48 7.93
CA GLU A 94 -8.92 -36.96 9.32
C GLU A 94 -10.16 -36.49 10.08
N LEU A 95 -10.51 -35.20 9.98
CA LEU A 95 -11.67 -34.63 10.66
C LEU A 95 -13.01 -35.13 10.06
N ALA A 96 -13.03 -35.50 8.78
CA ALA A 96 -14.20 -36.08 8.12
C ALA A 96 -14.29 -37.61 8.25
N GLY A 97 -13.26 -38.28 8.79
CA GLY A 97 -13.16 -39.75 8.77
C GLY A 97 -13.06 -40.35 7.36
N ALA A 98 -12.53 -39.58 6.41
CA ALA A 98 -12.31 -39.99 5.03
C ALA A 98 -10.94 -40.68 4.84
N PRO A 99 -10.73 -41.40 3.73
CA PRO A 99 -9.41 -41.94 3.39
C PRO A 99 -8.35 -40.83 3.34
N LEU A 100 -7.23 -41.05 4.01
CA LEU A 100 -6.10 -40.11 4.00
C LEU A 100 -5.41 -40.11 2.63
N PRO A 101 -4.83 -38.97 2.20
CA PRO A 101 -3.94 -38.92 1.04
C PRO A 101 -2.79 -39.93 1.15
N ASP A 102 -2.34 -40.50 0.02
CA ASP A 102 -1.20 -41.43 -0.01
C ASP A 102 0.08 -40.69 0.40
N TYR A 103 0.57 -41.00 1.60
CA TYR A 103 1.72 -40.33 2.17
C TYR A 103 3.01 -40.63 1.39
N GLU A 104 3.24 -41.89 1.01
CA GLU A 104 4.51 -42.30 0.39
C GLU A 104 4.63 -41.69 -1.01
N GLN A 105 3.54 -41.72 -1.78
CA GLN A 105 3.49 -41.08 -3.08
C GLN A 105 3.66 -39.56 -2.96
N THR A 106 2.92 -38.91 -2.05
CA THR A 106 3.00 -37.44 -1.88
C THR A 106 4.38 -36.99 -1.43
N LEU A 107 5.02 -37.72 -0.50
CA LEU A 107 6.40 -37.45 -0.08
C LEU A 107 7.38 -37.58 -1.25
N ALA A 108 7.22 -38.60 -2.11
CA ALA A 108 8.06 -38.76 -3.29
C ALA A 108 7.89 -37.60 -4.29
N ASP A 109 6.65 -37.17 -4.53
CA ASP A 109 6.33 -36.08 -5.46
C ASP A 109 6.89 -34.74 -4.95
N ILE A 110 6.66 -34.42 -3.67
CA ILE A 110 7.18 -33.19 -3.05
C ILE A 110 8.71 -33.20 -3.00
N ARG A 111 9.34 -34.35 -2.72
CA ARG A 111 10.80 -34.46 -2.75
C ARG A 111 11.34 -34.24 -4.16
N SER A 112 10.71 -34.80 -5.18
CA SER A 112 11.10 -34.55 -6.58
C SER A 112 10.97 -33.07 -6.94
N ALA A 113 9.87 -32.42 -6.56
CA ALA A 113 9.68 -30.99 -6.79
C ALA A 113 10.72 -30.13 -6.04
N ALA A 114 11.04 -30.48 -4.79
CA ALA A 114 12.08 -29.82 -4.03
C ALA A 114 13.47 -29.99 -4.66
N ASP A 115 13.79 -31.19 -5.17
CA ASP A 115 15.07 -31.45 -5.85
C ASP A 115 15.18 -30.63 -7.16
N GLU A 116 14.08 -30.48 -7.91
CA GLU A 116 14.01 -29.65 -9.12
C GLU A 116 14.11 -28.15 -8.85
N GLU A 117 13.56 -27.68 -7.72
CA GLU A 117 13.62 -26.27 -7.29
C GLU A 117 14.99 -25.92 -6.67
N SER A 118 15.62 -26.91 -6.02
CA SER A 118 16.81 -26.72 -5.19
C SER A 118 17.93 -25.98 -5.91
N ASN A 119 18.57 -25.07 -5.17
CA ASN A 119 19.62 -24.22 -5.70
C ASN A 119 20.71 -24.03 -4.65
N ALA A 120 21.61 -25.02 -4.58
CA ALA A 120 22.74 -25.00 -3.65
C ALA A 120 23.62 -23.74 -3.80
N ALA A 121 23.74 -23.20 -5.02
CA ALA A 121 24.50 -21.97 -5.26
C ALA A 121 23.81 -20.75 -4.64
N LEU A 122 22.47 -20.67 -4.70
CA LEU A 122 21.69 -19.63 -4.05
C LEU A 122 21.84 -19.68 -2.53
N LEU A 123 21.72 -20.86 -1.93
CA LEU A 123 21.89 -21.01 -0.48
C LEU A 123 23.32 -20.69 -0.02
N ALA A 124 24.33 -21.12 -0.76
CA ALA A 124 25.73 -20.79 -0.48
C ALA A 124 25.97 -19.27 -0.54
N LEU A 125 25.42 -18.61 -1.57
CA LEU A 125 25.54 -17.17 -1.74
C LEU A 125 24.80 -16.39 -0.66
N GLN A 126 23.59 -16.82 -0.29
CA GLN A 126 22.82 -16.25 0.81
C GLN A 126 23.57 -16.35 2.14
N ALA A 127 24.15 -17.51 2.45
CA ALA A 127 24.93 -17.70 3.67
C ALA A 127 26.15 -16.78 3.72
N ALA A 128 26.90 -16.69 2.60
CA ALA A 128 28.07 -15.83 2.51
C ALA A 128 27.73 -14.34 2.62
N ALA A 129 26.65 -13.91 1.96
CA ALA A 129 26.14 -12.54 2.03
C ALA A 129 25.73 -12.18 3.46
N THR A 130 24.95 -13.05 4.11
CA THR A 130 24.52 -12.87 5.51
C THR A 130 25.71 -12.75 6.46
N GLN A 131 26.72 -13.61 6.33
CA GLN A 131 27.92 -13.57 7.17
C GLN A 131 28.71 -12.25 7.02
N ARG A 132 28.64 -11.62 5.85
CA ARG A 132 29.32 -10.35 5.54
C ARG A 132 28.44 -9.12 5.74
N GLY A 133 27.17 -9.29 6.11
CA GLY A 133 26.21 -8.19 6.20
C GLY A 133 25.88 -7.55 4.84
N VAL A 134 25.98 -8.31 3.76
CA VAL A 134 25.62 -7.87 2.41
C VAL A 134 24.18 -8.27 2.13
N THR A 135 23.38 -7.34 1.64
CA THR A 135 22.01 -7.65 1.25
C THR A 135 21.97 -8.51 0.00
N LEU A 136 21.15 -9.57 0.05
CA LEU A 136 20.80 -10.39 -1.10
C LEU A 136 19.33 -10.19 -1.45
N LEU A 137 19.07 -9.73 -2.67
CA LEU A 137 17.74 -9.66 -3.26
C LEU A 137 17.55 -10.85 -4.19
N TRP A 138 16.37 -11.46 -4.19
CA TRP A 138 16.12 -12.62 -5.03
C TRP A 138 14.68 -12.65 -5.55
N ASP A 139 14.46 -13.26 -6.70
CA ASP A 139 13.17 -13.73 -7.19
C ASP A 139 13.41 -14.98 -8.05
N ASP A 140 12.41 -15.40 -8.80
CA ASP A 140 12.46 -16.63 -9.61
C ASP A 140 13.50 -16.57 -10.72
N ASP A 141 13.78 -15.37 -11.23
CA ASP A 141 14.63 -15.17 -12.40
C ASP A 141 16.02 -14.64 -12.01
N ARG A 142 16.12 -13.85 -10.94
CA ARG A 142 17.30 -13.04 -10.64
C ARG A 142 17.69 -13.03 -9.17
N VAL A 143 19.00 -13.01 -8.94
CA VAL A 143 19.62 -12.81 -7.61
C VAL A 143 20.58 -11.65 -7.69
N SER A 144 20.55 -10.76 -6.69
CA SER A 144 21.38 -9.56 -6.66
C SER A 144 22.05 -9.39 -5.32
N LEU A 145 23.30 -8.91 -5.33
CA LEU A 145 24.06 -8.54 -4.14
C LEU A 145 24.20 -7.02 -4.06
N GLY A 146 23.99 -6.47 -2.87
CA GLY A 146 23.96 -5.03 -2.63
C GLY A 146 22.73 -4.35 -3.24
N MET A 147 22.69 -3.03 -3.11
CA MET A 147 21.62 -2.19 -3.64
C MET A 147 22.20 -0.99 -4.37
N GLY A 148 21.42 -0.40 -5.27
CA GLY A 148 21.79 0.84 -5.96
C GLY A 148 23.11 0.73 -6.70
N GLY A 149 23.98 1.72 -6.58
CA GLY A 149 25.24 1.84 -7.34
C GLY A 149 26.19 0.64 -7.28
N THR A 150 26.13 -0.18 -6.24
CA THR A 150 26.98 -1.38 -6.11
C THR A 150 26.26 -2.67 -6.47
N SER A 151 24.94 -2.61 -6.71
CA SER A 151 24.11 -3.76 -7.08
C SER A 151 24.71 -4.52 -8.26
N ARG A 152 24.85 -5.83 -8.09
CA ARG A 152 25.17 -6.75 -9.19
C ARG A 152 24.14 -7.85 -9.22
N THR A 153 23.51 -8.02 -10.38
CA THR A 153 22.45 -9.00 -10.62
C THR A 153 22.96 -10.14 -11.51
N PHE A 154 22.55 -11.36 -11.15
CA PHE A 154 22.85 -12.60 -11.83
C PHE A 154 21.54 -13.33 -12.12
N GLU A 155 21.54 -14.17 -13.16
CA GLU A 155 20.42 -15.09 -13.40
C GLU A 155 20.40 -16.14 -12.29
N ALA A 156 19.22 -16.47 -11.75
CA ALA A 156 19.07 -17.30 -10.56
C ALA A 156 19.69 -18.71 -10.73
N ARG A 157 19.77 -19.22 -11.96
CA ARG A 157 20.35 -20.53 -12.29
C ARG A 157 21.83 -20.48 -12.69
N GLU A 158 22.43 -19.29 -12.75
CA GLU A 158 23.82 -19.07 -13.17
C GLU A 158 24.58 -18.23 -12.14
N LEU A 159 24.58 -18.69 -10.89
CA LEU A 159 25.17 -17.95 -9.77
C LEU A 159 26.67 -18.21 -9.65
N PRO A 160 27.48 -17.16 -9.40
CA PRO A 160 28.89 -17.32 -9.11
C PRO A 160 29.11 -17.99 -7.76
N ALA A 161 30.24 -18.67 -7.61
CA ALA A 161 30.69 -19.15 -6.31
C ALA A 161 31.02 -17.96 -5.38
N PRO A 162 30.61 -17.97 -4.11
CA PRO A 162 30.86 -16.85 -3.19
C PRO A 162 32.33 -16.44 -3.09
N GLU A 163 33.26 -17.40 -3.20
CA GLU A 163 34.71 -17.17 -3.11
C GLU A 163 35.29 -16.42 -4.32
N SER A 164 34.57 -16.42 -5.45
CA SER A 164 34.95 -15.65 -6.64
C SER A 164 34.53 -14.17 -6.58
N LEU A 165 33.72 -13.80 -5.58
CA LEU A 165 33.19 -12.47 -5.41
C LEU A 165 33.92 -11.74 -4.29
N ASP A 166 34.31 -10.50 -4.56
CA ASP A 166 34.68 -9.57 -3.49
C ASP A 166 33.40 -9.00 -2.87
N LEU A 167 32.90 -9.65 -1.81
CA LEU A 167 31.66 -9.24 -1.15
C LEU A 167 31.78 -7.86 -0.46
N GLY A 168 33.01 -7.37 -0.22
CA GLY A 168 33.23 -6.09 0.48
C GLY A 168 32.88 -4.85 -0.35
N VAL A 169 32.66 -5.01 -1.67
CA VAL A 169 32.29 -3.89 -2.56
C VAL A 169 30.79 -3.58 -2.56
N PHE A 170 29.96 -4.48 -2.02
CA PHE A 170 28.51 -4.33 -2.02
C PHE A 170 28.06 -3.52 -0.81
N THR A 171 27.21 -2.54 -1.06
CA THR A 171 26.62 -1.66 -0.06
C THR A 171 25.12 -1.56 -0.26
N ASP A 172 24.42 -1.16 0.80
CA ASP A 172 23.01 -0.78 0.70
C ASP A 172 22.89 0.71 0.34
N VAL A 173 21.70 1.08 -0.11
CA VAL A 173 21.24 2.47 -0.17
C VAL A 173 20.21 2.69 0.94
N PRO A 174 19.97 3.92 1.41
CA PRO A 174 18.91 4.17 2.36
C PRO A 174 17.55 3.73 1.79
N VAL A 175 16.77 3.00 2.59
CA VAL A 175 15.47 2.45 2.18
C VAL A 175 14.35 3.00 3.06
N ALA A 176 13.28 3.47 2.43
CA ALA A 176 12.06 3.86 3.09
C ALA A 176 10.85 3.06 2.60
N PHE A 177 10.06 2.51 3.51
CA PHE A 177 8.74 1.95 3.20
C PHE A 177 7.63 2.98 3.39
N VAL A 178 6.64 2.98 2.51
CA VAL A 178 5.41 3.76 2.68
C VAL A 178 4.20 2.84 2.58
N THR A 179 3.43 2.75 3.66
CA THR A 179 2.16 1.99 3.70
C THR A 179 1.06 2.80 4.39
N GLY A 180 -0.16 2.25 4.39
CA GLY A 180 -1.38 2.93 4.82
C GLY A 180 -2.60 2.52 4.01
N THR A 181 -3.80 2.89 4.45
CA THR A 181 -5.00 2.73 3.61
C THR A 181 -4.95 3.74 2.46
N ASN A 182 -4.90 5.04 2.78
CA ASN A 182 -4.89 6.13 1.81
C ASN A 182 -3.61 6.97 1.89
N GLY A 183 -3.24 7.66 0.80
CA GLY A 183 -2.13 8.62 0.80
C GLY A 183 -0.73 8.05 0.57
N LYS A 184 -0.59 6.72 0.44
CA LYS A 184 0.69 6.03 0.16
C LYS A 184 1.41 6.59 -1.06
N THR A 185 0.75 6.53 -2.22
CA THR A 185 1.30 6.97 -3.50
C THR A 185 1.68 8.46 -3.47
N THR A 186 0.81 9.32 -2.92
CA THR A 186 1.11 10.75 -2.78
C THR A 186 2.34 10.98 -1.90
N THR A 187 2.40 10.33 -0.74
CA THR A 187 3.54 10.44 0.20
C THR A 187 4.84 9.97 -0.44
N ALA A 188 4.83 8.83 -1.14
CA ALA A 188 6.01 8.30 -1.83
C ALA A 188 6.49 9.22 -2.97
N ARG A 189 5.56 9.83 -3.72
CA ARG A 189 5.89 10.80 -4.79
C ARG A 189 6.45 12.11 -4.24
N LEU A 190 5.90 12.62 -3.14
CA LEU A 190 6.42 13.78 -2.43
C LEU A 190 7.84 13.52 -1.92
N ALA A 191 8.05 12.38 -1.27
CA ALA A 191 9.38 11.97 -0.79
C ALA A 191 10.38 11.84 -1.95
N ARG A 192 9.97 11.31 -3.10
CA ARG A 192 10.79 11.28 -4.33
C ARG A 192 11.19 12.68 -4.77
N HIS A 193 10.26 13.62 -4.81
CA HIS A 193 10.56 15.02 -5.20
C HIS A 193 11.50 15.70 -4.20
N ILE A 194 11.32 15.46 -2.90
CA ILE A 194 12.23 15.95 -1.86
C ILE A 194 13.63 15.38 -2.04
N ALA A 195 13.77 14.07 -2.27
CA ALA A 195 15.05 13.43 -2.50
C ALA A 195 15.76 14.01 -3.74
N MET A 196 15.02 14.25 -4.83
CA MET A 196 15.56 14.91 -6.02
C MET A 196 16.02 16.34 -5.74
N ALA A 197 15.24 17.11 -4.97
CA ALA A 197 15.61 18.46 -4.55
C ALA A 197 16.89 18.47 -3.68
N ALA A 198 17.15 17.38 -2.96
CA ALA A 198 18.38 17.16 -2.20
C ALA A 198 19.56 16.66 -3.07
N GLY A 199 19.38 16.48 -4.38
CA GLY A 199 20.43 16.04 -5.31
C GLY A 199 20.62 14.53 -5.42
N HIS A 200 19.72 13.74 -4.83
CA HIS A 200 19.72 12.29 -4.97
C HIS A 200 19.08 11.83 -6.27
N THR A 201 19.36 10.59 -6.66
CA THR A 201 18.65 9.85 -7.71
C THR A 201 17.75 8.80 -7.07
N PRO A 202 16.53 9.20 -6.61
CA PRO A 202 15.64 8.28 -5.92
C PRO A 202 15.08 7.22 -6.86
N GLY A 203 15.00 6.00 -6.34
CA GLY A 203 14.18 4.94 -6.91
C GLY A 203 12.81 4.90 -6.22
N LEU A 204 11.74 4.80 -6.99
CA LEU A 204 10.36 4.74 -6.50
C LEU A 204 9.67 3.49 -7.04
N SER A 205 9.06 2.69 -6.17
CA SER A 205 8.04 1.70 -6.56
C SER A 205 6.68 2.16 -6.02
N SER A 206 5.65 2.16 -6.87
CA SER A 206 4.32 2.68 -6.54
C SER A 206 3.21 1.88 -7.21
N THR A 207 1.95 2.15 -6.86
CA THR A 207 0.78 1.53 -7.49
C THR A 207 0.62 1.90 -8.97
N ASP A 208 1.33 2.93 -9.46
CA ASP A 208 1.18 3.38 -10.85
C ASP A 208 2.42 3.13 -11.72
N TRP A 209 3.62 3.05 -11.11
CA TRP A 209 4.87 2.84 -11.84
C TRP A 209 6.09 2.58 -10.95
N ILE A 210 7.16 2.13 -11.61
CA ILE A 210 8.56 2.24 -11.15
C ILE A 210 9.20 3.48 -11.79
N ALA A 211 9.92 4.26 -11.00
CA ALA A 211 10.71 5.39 -11.50
C ALA A 211 12.11 5.45 -10.89
N VAL A 212 13.07 6.02 -11.63
CA VAL A 212 14.44 6.29 -11.17
C VAL A 212 14.81 7.73 -11.56
N GLY A 213 15.06 8.58 -10.56
CA GLY A 213 15.16 10.02 -10.79
C GLY A 213 13.86 10.51 -11.43
N ASP A 214 13.95 11.17 -12.58
CA ASP A 214 12.80 11.61 -13.40
C ASP A 214 12.21 10.54 -14.33
N GLU A 215 12.96 9.46 -14.59
CA GLU A 215 12.63 8.47 -15.61
C GLU A 215 11.61 7.46 -15.09
N ILE A 216 10.48 7.30 -15.80
CA ILE A 216 9.55 6.19 -15.55
C ILE A 216 10.06 4.98 -16.31
N ILE A 217 10.42 3.92 -15.56
CA ILE A 217 11.00 2.70 -16.11
C ILE A 217 9.90 1.75 -16.60
N ASP A 218 8.83 1.63 -15.82
CA ASP A 218 7.70 0.78 -16.16
C ASP A 218 6.40 1.26 -15.50
N ARG A 219 5.25 0.99 -16.12
CA ARG A 219 3.92 1.42 -15.66
C ARG A 219 3.07 0.21 -15.26
N GLY A 220 2.36 0.34 -14.15
CA GLY A 220 1.55 -0.72 -13.56
C GLY A 220 1.66 -0.72 -12.05
N ASP A 221 0.92 -1.64 -11.40
CA ASP A 221 0.99 -1.79 -9.96
C ASP A 221 2.26 -2.52 -9.52
N TRP A 222 3.22 -1.72 -9.04
CA TRP A 222 4.50 -2.17 -8.53
C TRP A 222 4.64 -1.95 -7.01
N SER A 223 3.51 -1.86 -6.29
CA SER A 223 3.46 -1.60 -4.84
C SER A 223 3.73 -2.83 -3.94
N GLY A 224 4.60 -3.74 -4.39
CA GLY A 224 4.95 -4.99 -3.69
C GLY A 224 6.40 -5.43 -3.93
N PRO A 225 6.78 -6.65 -3.50
CA PRO A 225 8.17 -7.12 -3.52
C PRO A 225 8.88 -7.04 -4.88
N GLY A 226 8.18 -7.30 -5.98
CA GLY A 226 8.77 -7.21 -7.32
C GLY A 226 9.21 -5.78 -7.66
N GLY A 227 8.37 -4.79 -7.39
CA GLY A 227 8.69 -3.38 -7.65
C GLY A 227 9.80 -2.87 -6.76
N ALA A 228 9.77 -3.25 -5.47
CA ALA A 228 10.83 -2.94 -4.53
C ALA A 228 12.18 -3.48 -5.00
N ARG A 229 12.26 -4.77 -5.38
CA ARG A 229 13.51 -5.39 -5.86
C ARG A 229 13.97 -4.79 -7.18
N ALA A 230 13.06 -4.45 -8.10
CA ALA A 230 13.40 -3.78 -9.35
C ALA A 230 14.07 -2.42 -9.12
N VAL A 231 13.55 -1.63 -8.18
CA VAL A 231 14.14 -0.35 -7.75
C VAL A 231 15.53 -0.56 -7.11
N LEU A 232 15.62 -1.44 -6.12
CA LEU A 232 16.84 -1.65 -5.35
C LEU A 232 17.98 -2.22 -6.20
N ARG A 233 17.66 -2.93 -7.29
CA ARG A 233 18.65 -3.44 -8.24
C ARG A 233 19.25 -2.38 -9.16
N HIS A 234 18.63 -1.22 -9.28
CA HIS A 234 18.97 -0.27 -10.34
C HIS A 234 20.19 0.59 -9.96
N ASN A 235 21.28 0.50 -10.74
CA ASN A 235 22.59 1.05 -10.39
C ASN A 235 22.67 2.59 -10.30
N LYS A 236 21.65 3.32 -10.76
CA LYS A 236 21.60 4.78 -10.56
C LYS A 236 20.96 5.17 -9.22
N VAL A 237 20.26 4.26 -8.56
CA VAL A 237 19.53 4.55 -7.33
C VAL A 237 20.53 4.72 -6.18
N ASP A 238 20.38 5.81 -5.44
CA ASP A 238 21.16 6.10 -4.22
C ASP A 238 20.28 6.28 -2.97
N ILE A 239 18.95 6.26 -3.14
CA ILE A 239 17.92 6.25 -2.08
C ILE A 239 16.65 5.59 -2.63
N ALA A 240 16.01 4.69 -1.86
CA ALA A 240 14.85 3.93 -2.32
C ALA A 240 13.59 4.26 -1.51
N ILE A 241 12.50 4.55 -2.20
CA ILE A 241 11.19 4.87 -1.63
C ILE A 241 10.19 3.85 -2.15
N LEU A 242 9.76 2.95 -1.27
CA LEU A 242 9.07 1.72 -1.63
C LEU A 242 7.64 1.75 -1.11
N GLU A 243 6.68 2.06 -1.99
CA GLU A 243 5.27 1.88 -1.66
C GLU A 243 4.98 0.39 -1.45
N THR A 244 4.38 0.08 -0.31
CA THR A 244 4.09 -1.29 0.11
C THR A 244 2.60 -1.41 0.42
N ALA A 245 1.84 -1.91 -0.55
CA ALA A 245 0.41 -2.09 -0.44
C ALA A 245 0.05 -3.40 0.28
N ARG A 246 -1.18 -3.42 0.81
CA ARG A 246 -1.77 -4.57 1.50
C ARG A 246 -1.70 -5.86 0.68
N GLY A 247 -1.98 -5.79 -0.63
CA GLY A 247 -1.90 -6.94 -1.53
C GLY A 247 -0.51 -7.55 -1.62
N GLY A 248 0.54 -6.73 -1.70
CA GLY A 248 1.93 -7.18 -1.69
C GLY A 248 2.31 -7.85 -0.37
N LEU A 249 1.98 -7.20 0.75
CA LEU A 249 2.23 -7.69 2.11
C LEU A 249 1.60 -9.06 2.37
N LEU A 250 0.33 -9.22 2.01
CA LEU A 250 -0.38 -10.47 2.21
C LEU A 250 0.09 -11.57 1.29
N ARG A 251 0.34 -11.26 0.02
CA ARG A 251 0.71 -12.27 -0.98
C ARG A 251 2.14 -12.77 -0.82
N ARG A 252 3.09 -11.88 -0.51
CA ARG A 252 4.52 -12.20 -0.59
C ARG A 252 5.35 -11.65 0.57
N GLY A 253 4.82 -10.71 1.37
CA GLY A 253 5.58 -10.02 2.42
C GLY A 253 6.30 -8.78 1.89
N LEU A 254 7.37 -8.38 2.58
CA LEU A 254 8.23 -7.26 2.21
C LEU A 254 9.23 -7.63 1.10
N GLY A 255 9.60 -6.64 0.29
CA GLY A 255 10.56 -6.82 -0.81
C GLY A 255 12.01 -6.98 -0.33
N VAL A 256 12.32 -6.38 0.81
CA VAL A 256 13.61 -6.41 1.50
C VAL A 256 13.35 -6.51 3.00
N ASP A 257 14.29 -7.08 3.74
CA ASP A 257 14.14 -7.42 5.16
C ASP A 257 14.49 -6.29 6.12
N HIS A 258 14.98 -5.15 5.62
CA HIS A 258 15.29 -3.99 6.42
C HIS A 258 15.00 -2.66 5.71
N ALA A 259 14.79 -1.62 6.50
CA ALA A 259 14.64 -0.24 6.08
C ALA A 259 15.16 0.72 7.16
N ASP A 260 15.60 1.89 6.73
CA ASP A 260 16.00 2.99 7.61
C ASP A 260 14.76 3.72 8.14
N VAL A 261 13.71 3.79 7.32
CA VAL A 261 12.45 4.45 7.69
C VAL A 261 11.25 3.65 7.20
N ALA A 262 10.17 3.62 7.97
CA ALA A 262 8.88 3.16 7.49
C ALA A 262 7.78 4.15 7.89
N VAL A 263 6.87 4.46 6.99
CA VAL A 263 5.71 5.34 7.23
C VAL A 263 4.42 4.52 7.18
N ILE A 264 3.56 4.73 8.17
CA ILE A 264 2.16 4.29 8.10
C ILE A 264 1.26 5.54 8.12
N THR A 265 0.62 5.83 6.98
CA THR A 265 -0.12 7.10 6.80
C THR A 265 -1.46 7.15 7.54
N ASN A 266 -2.21 6.05 7.54
CA ASN A 266 -3.50 5.86 8.24
C ASN A 266 -3.98 4.41 8.11
N ILE A 267 -4.91 4.04 8.97
CA ILE A 267 -5.69 2.81 8.99
C ILE A 267 -7.17 3.17 8.83
N ALA A 268 -7.75 2.79 7.70
CA ALA A 268 -9.17 2.97 7.42
C ALA A 268 -9.73 1.74 6.70
N GLU A 269 -11.06 1.61 6.72
CA GLU A 269 -11.76 0.50 6.08
C GLU A 269 -11.51 0.51 4.57
N ASP A 270 -10.96 -0.59 4.07
CA ASP A 270 -10.66 -0.77 2.67
C ASP A 270 -10.54 -2.27 2.37
N HIS A 271 -11.32 -2.76 1.41
CA HIS A 271 -11.36 -4.18 1.03
C HIS A 271 -11.57 -5.15 2.21
N LEU A 272 -12.38 -4.77 3.22
CA LEU A 272 -12.75 -5.67 4.31
C LEU A 272 -13.57 -6.84 3.78
N GLY A 273 -13.18 -8.07 4.15
CA GLY A 273 -13.83 -9.30 3.69
C GLY A 273 -13.11 -9.96 2.51
N ASP A 274 -12.31 -9.21 1.75
CA ASP A 274 -11.52 -9.74 0.63
C ASP A 274 -10.14 -10.19 1.11
N PHE A 275 -9.80 -11.48 1.01
CA PHE A 275 -8.42 -12.00 1.12
C PHE A 275 -7.59 -11.52 2.34
N GLY A 276 -7.75 -12.10 3.53
CA GLY A 276 -6.77 -11.95 4.64
C GLY A 276 -6.98 -10.77 5.61
N SER A 277 -8.06 -9.99 5.48
CA SER A 277 -8.55 -9.10 6.55
C SER A 277 -10.06 -8.88 6.50
N ARG A 278 -10.74 -8.96 7.65
CA ARG A 278 -12.18 -8.73 7.78
C ARG A 278 -12.55 -7.57 8.72
N ASN A 279 -11.58 -7.00 9.42
CA ASN A 279 -11.78 -5.83 10.28
C ASN A 279 -10.53 -4.92 10.27
N LEU A 280 -10.64 -3.78 10.95
CA LEU A 280 -9.58 -2.78 11.04
C LEU A 280 -8.34 -3.28 11.80
N ASP A 281 -8.50 -4.08 12.85
CA ASP A 281 -7.37 -4.64 13.62
C ASP A 281 -6.50 -5.54 12.74
N GLU A 282 -7.14 -6.36 11.89
CA GLU A 282 -6.43 -7.22 10.97
C GLU A 282 -5.71 -6.43 9.87
N LEU A 283 -6.31 -5.33 9.39
CA LEU A 283 -5.67 -4.40 8.46
C LEU A 283 -4.49 -3.66 9.11
N LEU A 284 -4.62 -3.27 10.37
CA LEU A 284 -3.56 -2.66 11.16
C LEU A 284 -2.38 -3.61 11.26
N ASP A 285 -2.59 -4.87 11.65
CA ASP A 285 -1.52 -5.88 11.74
C ASP A 285 -0.80 -6.08 10.40
N ILE A 286 -1.53 -6.11 9.29
CA ILE A 286 -0.94 -6.23 7.95
C ILE A 286 -0.02 -5.06 7.67
N LYS A 287 -0.50 -3.83 7.85
CA LYS A 287 0.30 -2.63 7.57
C LYS A 287 1.44 -2.47 8.57
N TRP A 288 1.27 -2.94 9.79
CA TRP A 288 2.29 -2.92 10.84
C TRP A 288 3.52 -3.79 10.51
N VAL A 289 3.44 -4.72 9.55
CA VAL A 289 4.59 -5.54 9.10
C VAL A 289 5.81 -4.71 8.74
N VAL A 290 5.62 -3.51 8.17
CA VAL A 290 6.76 -2.63 7.83
C VAL A 290 7.62 -2.26 9.04
N SER A 291 7.04 -2.22 10.25
CA SER A 291 7.77 -1.93 11.49
C SER A 291 8.82 -2.98 11.83
N ARG A 292 8.62 -4.24 11.39
CA ARG A 292 9.55 -5.36 11.62
C ARG A 292 10.85 -5.20 10.85
N ALA A 293 10.81 -4.51 9.71
CA ALA A 293 11.98 -4.23 8.90
C ALA A 293 12.70 -2.94 9.31
N VAL A 294 12.12 -2.09 10.16
CA VAL A 294 12.82 -0.88 10.60
C VAL A 294 14.03 -1.29 11.44
N ARG A 295 15.24 -0.92 10.99
CA ARG A 295 16.49 -1.20 11.71
C ARG A 295 16.43 -0.59 13.11
N THR A 296 17.22 -1.11 14.05
CA THR A 296 17.31 -0.55 15.41
C THR A 296 17.71 0.94 15.40
N SER A 297 18.54 1.34 14.43
CA SER A 297 18.94 2.73 14.17
C SER A 297 18.02 3.45 13.17
N GLY A 298 16.87 2.89 12.84
CA GLY A 298 15.87 3.45 11.93
C GLY A 298 14.76 4.18 12.68
N THR A 299 13.73 4.60 11.95
CA THR A 299 12.60 5.35 12.49
C THR A 299 11.27 4.87 11.90
N LEU A 300 10.28 4.64 12.77
CA LEU A 300 8.89 4.42 12.37
C LEU A 300 8.14 5.76 12.41
N VAL A 301 7.63 6.20 11.27
CA VAL A 301 6.85 7.44 11.13
C VAL A 301 5.36 7.09 11.15
N LEU A 302 4.62 7.69 12.09
CA LEU A 302 3.22 7.36 12.34
C LEU A 302 2.33 8.61 12.39
N ASN A 303 1.07 8.46 12.01
CA ASN A 303 0.06 9.50 12.11
C ASN A 303 -0.51 9.56 13.54
N ALA A 304 -0.31 10.67 14.25
CA ALA A 304 -0.84 10.85 15.61
C ALA A 304 -2.35 11.16 15.62
N ASP A 305 -2.94 11.48 14.46
CA ASP A 305 -4.39 11.69 14.33
C ASP A 305 -5.15 10.35 14.18
N ASP A 306 -4.41 9.25 13.98
CA ASP A 306 -4.96 7.90 13.88
C ASP A 306 -4.85 7.16 15.22
N LYS A 307 -5.99 6.95 15.88
CA LYS A 307 -6.05 6.32 17.20
C LYS A 307 -5.51 4.88 17.19
N LEU A 308 -5.75 4.12 16.13
CA LEU A 308 -5.29 2.72 16.02
C LEU A 308 -3.76 2.67 15.97
N LEU A 309 -3.13 3.61 15.26
CA LEU A 309 -1.66 3.72 15.25
C LEU A 309 -1.11 4.16 16.60
N VAL A 310 -1.73 5.15 17.26
CA VAL A 310 -1.33 5.61 18.60
C VAL A 310 -1.38 4.47 19.63
N GLU A 311 -2.43 3.65 19.60
CA GLU A 311 -2.59 2.50 20.50
C GLU A 311 -1.56 1.41 20.19
N LYS A 312 -1.39 1.03 18.92
CA LYS A 312 -0.44 -0.02 18.51
C LYS A 312 1.01 0.37 18.80
N ALA A 313 1.34 1.65 18.67
CA ALA A 313 2.68 2.19 18.93
C ALA A 313 3.17 1.98 20.37
N GLN A 314 2.27 1.76 21.34
CA GLN A 314 2.65 1.45 22.72
C GLN A 314 3.40 0.10 22.85
N GLN A 315 3.32 -0.76 21.83
CA GLN A 315 3.98 -2.06 21.75
C GLN A 315 5.29 -2.01 20.95
N TYR A 316 5.73 -0.83 20.49
CA TYR A 316 6.93 -0.66 19.69
C TYR A 316 8.06 -0.03 20.49
N ASP A 317 9.16 -0.77 20.61
CA ASP A 317 10.34 -0.34 21.36
C ASP A 317 11.33 0.52 20.53
N GLY A 318 11.08 0.66 19.23
CA GLY A 318 11.94 1.43 18.32
C GLY A 318 11.66 2.94 18.35
N ARG A 319 12.43 3.69 17.56
CA ARG A 319 12.25 5.15 17.48
C ARG A 319 11.02 5.49 16.66
N ILE A 320 10.18 6.36 17.21
CA ILE A 320 8.99 6.88 16.54
C ILE A 320 9.19 8.36 16.22
N THR A 321 8.72 8.77 15.04
CA THR A 321 8.45 10.18 14.72
C THR A 321 6.97 10.32 14.38
N TRP A 322 6.29 11.25 15.04
CA TRP A 322 4.86 11.48 14.79
C TRP A 322 4.66 12.54 13.73
N PHE A 323 3.61 12.42 12.94
CA PHE A 323 3.06 13.56 12.20
C PHE A 323 1.58 13.80 12.55
N SER A 324 1.12 15.04 12.47
CA SER A 324 -0.27 15.41 12.80
C SER A 324 -0.70 16.70 12.12
N LEU A 325 -1.98 16.81 11.79
CA LEU A 325 -2.61 18.04 11.34
C LEU A 325 -2.92 19.02 12.49
N ASP A 326 -2.65 18.64 13.74
CA ASP A 326 -2.89 19.45 14.94
C ASP A 326 -1.65 19.47 15.84
N GLU A 327 -1.00 20.63 15.94
CA GLU A 327 0.14 20.80 16.85
C GLU A 327 -0.20 20.56 18.34
N LYS A 328 -1.49 20.64 18.71
CA LYS A 328 -1.98 20.41 20.08
C LYS A 328 -2.44 18.97 20.31
N ASN A 329 -2.16 18.07 19.37
CA ASN A 329 -2.43 16.65 19.55
C ASN A 329 -1.68 16.13 20.80
N GLU A 330 -2.43 15.51 21.72
CA GLU A 330 -1.91 15.06 23.02
C GLU A 330 -0.72 14.09 22.89
N THR A 331 -0.73 13.21 21.88
CA THR A 331 0.37 12.28 21.58
C THR A 331 1.62 13.06 21.18
N VAL A 332 1.48 14.07 20.33
CA VAL A 332 2.58 14.93 19.88
C VAL A 332 3.18 15.73 21.04
N GLU A 333 2.34 16.36 21.86
CA GLU A 333 2.80 17.15 23.01
C GLU A 333 3.58 16.29 24.00
N LYS A 334 3.07 15.11 24.36
CA LYS A 334 3.76 14.16 25.25
C LYS A 334 5.07 13.68 24.64
N HIS A 335 5.06 13.29 23.38
CA HIS A 335 6.24 12.75 22.69
C HIS A 335 7.36 13.79 22.58
N THR A 336 7.05 15.01 22.13
CA THR A 336 8.02 16.09 21.98
C THR A 336 8.52 16.61 23.34
N ALA A 337 7.69 16.58 24.38
CA ALA A 337 8.12 16.86 25.76
C ALA A 337 9.11 15.82 26.30
N ALA A 338 9.01 14.56 25.85
CA ALA A 338 9.99 13.51 26.16
C ALA A 338 11.24 13.54 25.26
N GLY A 339 11.37 14.57 24.39
CA GLY A 339 12.51 14.74 23.49
C GLY A 339 12.37 14.01 22.15
N GLY A 340 11.19 13.49 21.85
CA GLY A 340 10.89 12.94 20.54
C GLY A 340 10.71 14.01 19.45
N ILE A 341 10.65 13.56 18.20
CA ILE A 341 10.51 14.41 17.01
C ILE A 341 9.08 14.29 16.48
N ALA A 342 8.49 15.42 16.08
CA ALA A 342 7.19 15.43 15.42
C ALA A 342 7.12 16.44 14.27
N PHE A 343 6.25 16.17 13.30
CA PHE A 343 5.94 17.05 12.18
C PHE A 343 4.47 17.47 12.26
N VAL A 344 4.21 18.76 12.35
CA VAL A 344 2.85 19.26 12.62
C VAL A 344 2.42 20.36 11.67
N ALA A 345 1.11 20.46 11.44
CA ALA A 345 0.49 21.67 10.90
C ALA A 345 0.05 22.61 12.04
N GLN A 346 0.33 23.90 11.91
CA GLN A 346 -0.19 24.97 12.76
C GLN A 346 -0.79 26.06 11.89
N GLY A 347 -2.13 26.11 11.82
CA GLY A 347 -2.78 26.95 10.82
C GLY A 347 -2.30 26.54 9.42
N HIS A 348 -1.63 27.45 8.73
CA HIS A 348 -1.04 27.20 7.41
C HIS A 348 0.42 26.72 7.47
N ASP A 349 1.11 26.83 8.60
CA ASP A 349 2.55 26.51 8.67
C ASP A 349 2.79 25.03 8.98
N LEU A 350 3.60 24.35 8.15
CA LEU A 350 4.16 23.04 8.46
C LEU A 350 5.49 23.21 9.20
N ALA A 351 5.70 22.43 10.25
CA ALA A 351 6.88 22.56 11.09
C ALA A 351 7.36 21.22 11.65
N ARG A 352 8.69 21.15 11.87
CA ARG A 352 9.35 20.13 12.69
C ARG A 352 9.43 20.62 14.13
N ILE A 353 9.12 19.74 15.08
CA ILE A 353 9.27 19.96 16.52
C ILE A 353 10.26 18.93 17.05
N GLU A 354 11.30 19.39 17.73
CA GLU A 354 12.28 18.55 18.43
C GLU A 354 12.66 19.25 19.73
N HIS A 355 12.59 18.54 20.86
CA HIS A 355 12.85 19.12 22.19
C HIS A 355 12.07 20.42 22.47
N ARG A 356 10.82 20.51 21.99
CA ARG A 356 9.95 21.71 22.01
C ARG A 356 10.48 22.92 21.22
N ALA A 357 11.62 22.80 20.54
CA ALA A 357 12.04 23.77 19.55
C ALA A 357 11.29 23.52 18.24
N LYS A 358 10.75 24.59 17.68
CA LYS A 358 9.97 24.55 16.43
C LYS A 358 10.79 25.11 15.29
N GLN A 359 10.85 24.39 14.18
CA GLN A 359 11.49 24.79 12.94
C GLN A 359 10.45 24.78 11.82
N SER A 360 10.18 25.94 11.23
CA SER A 360 9.27 26.05 10.08
C SER A 360 9.88 25.38 8.85
N ILE A 361 9.04 24.72 8.06
CA ILE A 361 9.40 24.07 6.80
C ILE A 361 8.91 24.94 5.65
N CYS A 362 7.60 25.02 5.49
CA CYS A 362 6.89 25.86 4.52
C CYS A 362 5.43 25.98 4.94
N ARG A 363 4.68 26.84 4.24
CA ARG A 363 3.22 26.88 4.38
C ARG A 363 2.55 25.82 3.51
N ASP A 364 1.37 25.40 3.89
CA ASP A 364 0.54 24.49 3.09
C ASP A 364 0.18 25.12 1.74
N ASP A 365 -0.14 26.41 1.70
CA ASP A 365 -0.48 27.16 0.48
C ASP A 365 0.67 27.32 -0.52
N GLU A 366 1.91 27.05 -0.11
CA GLU A 366 3.07 26.98 -0.98
C GLU A 366 3.25 25.59 -1.63
N ILE A 367 2.50 24.57 -1.18
CA ILE A 367 2.55 23.20 -1.69
C ILE A 367 1.38 23.00 -2.68
N PRO A 368 1.62 22.92 -4.00
CA PRO A 368 0.53 23.01 -4.98
C PRO A 368 -0.58 21.96 -4.82
N ILE A 369 -0.25 20.75 -4.34
CA ILE A 369 -1.22 19.66 -4.16
C ILE A 369 -2.11 19.81 -2.92
N THR A 370 -1.86 20.77 -2.04
CA THR A 370 -2.73 21.05 -0.87
C THR A 370 -3.90 21.96 -1.25
N LEU A 371 -3.87 22.56 -2.44
CA LEU A 371 -4.89 23.49 -2.94
C LEU A 371 -5.14 24.67 -1.98
N GLY A 372 -4.07 25.28 -1.46
CA GLY A 372 -4.19 26.37 -0.49
C GLY A 372 -4.63 25.91 0.90
N GLY A 373 -4.26 24.67 1.28
CA GLY A 373 -4.68 24.04 2.54
C GLY A 373 -6.06 23.37 2.51
N ALA A 374 -6.85 23.54 1.42
CA ALA A 374 -8.17 22.91 1.27
C ALA A 374 -8.08 21.37 1.28
N ALA A 375 -7.04 20.79 0.66
CA ALA A 375 -6.77 19.37 0.69
C ALA A 375 -5.97 18.98 1.94
N ARG A 376 -6.63 18.99 3.11
CA ARG A 376 -6.00 18.65 4.42
C ARG A 376 -5.34 17.28 4.42
N HIS A 377 -5.89 16.29 3.71
CA HIS A 377 -5.27 14.97 3.57
C HIS A 377 -3.90 15.05 2.86
N ASN A 378 -3.72 15.97 1.92
CA ASN A 378 -2.43 16.22 1.26
C ASN A 378 -1.46 17.02 2.14
N VAL A 379 -1.95 17.85 3.06
CA VAL A 379 -1.10 18.42 4.13
C VAL A 379 -0.56 17.30 5.01
N GLY A 380 -1.40 16.31 5.39
CA GLY A 380 -0.97 15.13 6.12
C GLY A 380 0.07 14.30 5.35
N ASN A 381 -0.15 14.05 4.06
CA ASN A 381 0.82 13.38 3.20
C ASN A 381 2.15 14.14 3.09
N ALA A 382 2.11 15.48 3.05
CA ALA A 382 3.31 16.32 3.04
C ALA A 382 4.10 16.24 4.35
N LEU A 383 3.41 16.25 5.50
CA LEU A 383 4.05 16.05 6.81
C LEU A 383 4.66 14.64 6.94
N ALA A 384 3.96 13.62 6.45
CA ALA A 384 4.48 12.24 6.43
C ALA A 384 5.73 12.11 5.54
N ALA A 385 5.73 12.74 4.36
CA ALA A 385 6.88 12.76 3.46
C ALA A 385 8.05 13.57 4.05
N ALA A 386 7.77 14.70 4.69
CA ALA A 386 8.77 15.51 5.40
C ALA A 386 9.43 14.71 6.53
N ALA A 387 8.64 14.04 7.37
CA ALA A 387 9.13 13.18 8.45
C ALA A 387 9.96 12.01 7.92
N LEU A 388 9.54 11.38 6.82
CA LEU A 388 10.30 10.31 6.16
C LEU A 388 11.66 10.83 5.70
N CYS A 389 11.68 11.95 4.98
CA CYS A 389 12.90 12.51 4.40
C CYS A 389 13.88 13.05 5.47
N ASP A 390 13.38 13.66 6.55
CA ASP A 390 14.19 14.08 7.70
C ASP A 390 14.85 12.88 8.37
N ALA A 391 14.10 11.77 8.55
CA ALA A 391 14.62 10.54 9.12
C ALA A 391 15.66 9.83 8.20
N LEU A 392 15.63 10.09 6.88
CA LEU A 392 16.69 9.69 5.95
C LEU A 392 17.89 10.67 5.92
N GLY A 393 17.84 11.75 6.72
CA GLY A 393 18.92 12.73 6.85
C GLY A 393 18.87 13.89 5.85
N LEU A 394 17.75 14.08 5.15
CA LEU A 394 17.58 15.20 4.24
C LEU A 394 17.27 16.49 5.02
N SER A 395 17.89 17.61 4.63
CA SER A 395 17.72 18.89 5.32
C SER A 395 16.31 19.46 5.17
N LEU A 396 15.85 20.23 6.17
CA LEU A 396 14.56 20.94 6.11
C LEU A 396 14.45 21.89 4.90
N ASP A 397 15.57 22.48 4.45
CA ASP A 397 15.58 23.35 3.26
C ASP A 397 15.30 22.55 1.98
N CYS A 398 15.87 21.34 1.85
CA CYS A 398 15.59 20.45 0.73
C CYS A 398 14.15 19.92 0.79
N ILE A 399 13.66 19.59 2.00
CA ILE A 399 12.26 19.19 2.22
C ILE A 399 11.31 20.29 1.77
N ALA A 400 11.51 21.53 2.24
CA ALA A 400 10.68 22.66 1.85
C ALA A 400 10.72 22.92 0.34
N THR A 401 11.91 22.84 -0.27
CA THR A 401 12.08 23.01 -1.72
C THR A 401 11.34 21.93 -2.51
N GLY A 402 11.48 20.66 -2.12
CA GLY A 402 10.81 19.54 -2.77
C GLY A 402 9.29 19.58 -2.65
N LEU A 403 8.78 19.94 -1.47
CA LEU A 403 7.34 20.11 -1.24
C LEU A 403 6.76 21.25 -2.09
N ARG A 404 7.45 22.40 -2.18
CA ARG A 404 7.02 23.53 -3.03
C ARG A 404 7.08 23.20 -4.53
N GLY A 405 8.01 22.33 -4.93
CA GLY A 405 8.26 21.99 -6.33
C GLY A 405 7.30 20.96 -6.94
N VAL A 406 6.48 20.27 -6.14
CA VAL A 406 5.59 19.22 -6.64
C VAL A 406 4.38 19.79 -7.36
N SER A 407 4.28 19.51 -8.66
CA SER A 407 3.10 19.88 -9.44
C SER A 407 1.97 18.87 -9.22
N GLN A 408 0.74 19.27 -9.57
CA GLN A 408 -0.39 18.35 -9.60
C GLN A 408 -0.19 17.23 -10.65
N ASP A 409 0.47 17.52 -11.77
CA ASP A 409 0.81 16.56 -12.82
C ASP A 409 1.81 15.49 -12.34
N ALA A 410 2.61 15.79 -11.33
CA ALA A 410 3.49 14.81 -10.69
C ALA A 410 2.74 13.82 -9.79
N ASN A 411 1.46 14.09 -9.49
CA ASN A 411 0.59 13.22 -8.71
C ASN A 411 -0.76 12.98 -9.42
N PRO A 412 -0.74 12.37 -10.62
CA PRO A 412 -1.92 12.30 -11.47
C PRO A 412 -2.99 11.37 -10.89
N GLY A 413 -4.24 11.80 -10.99
CA GLY A 413 -5.41 11.12 -10.42
C GLY A 413 -5.53 11.20 -8.90
N ARG A 414 -4.88 12.16 -8.24
CA ARG A 414 -4.89 12.32 -6.77
C ARG A 414 -5.15 13.78 -6.42
N CYS A 415 -6.41 14.13 -6.26
CA CYS A 415 -6.92 15.47 -5.94
C CYS A 415 -6.41 16.53 -6.92
N ASN A 416 -6.51 16.27 -8.22
CA ASN A 416 -6.07 17.22 -9.25
C ASN A 416 -7.20 18.17 -9.65
N VAL A 417 -6.92 19.47 -9.71
CA VAL A 417 -7.83 20.51 -10.15
C VAL A 417 -7.40 21.01 -11.52
N TYR A 418 -8.27 20.82 -12.50
CA TYR A 418 -8.15 21.40 -13.83
C TYR A 418 -8.99 22.67 -13.90
N THR A 419 -8.37 23.77 -14.31
CA THR A 419 -9.10 25.02 -14.59
C THR A 419 -9.45 25.07 -16.07
N LEU A 420 -10.75 25.14 -16.35
CA LEU A 420 -11.35 25.33 -17.67
C LEU A 420 -11.96 26.74 -17.76
N PRO A 421 -12.38 27.24 -18.94
CA PRO A 421 -12.86 28.62 -19.10
C PRO A 421 -14.03 28.99 -18.20
N HIS A 422 -14.95 28.05 -17.96
CA HIS A 422 -16.20 28.30 -17.23
C HIS A 422 -16.24 27.60 -15.88
N CYS A 423 -15.38 26.62 -15.60
CA CYS A 423 -15.49 25.83 -14.38
C CYS A 423 -14.14 25.25 -13.95
N ARG A 424 -14.12 24.65 -12.76
CA ARG A 424 -13.02 23.83 -12.28
C ARG A 424 -13.45 22.37 -12.21
N VAL A 425 -12.54 21.46 -12.51
CA VAL A 425 -12.77 20.01 -12.42
C VAL A 425 -11.79 19.41 -11.43
N LEU A 426 -12.30 18.93 -10.30
CA LEU A 426 -11.57 18.19 -9.29
C LEU A 426 -11.64 16.69 -9.62
N VAL A 427 -10.50 16.07 -9.92
CA VAL A 427 -10.38 14.66 -10.31
C VAL A 427 -9.65 13.86 -9.23
N ASP A 428 -10.22 12.72 -8.83
CA ASP A 428 -9.62 11.82 -7.83
C ASP A 428 -9.99 10.34 -8.08
N PHE A 429 -9.25 9.41 -7.45
CA PHE A 429 -9.44 7.95 -7.50
C PHE A 429 -9.91 7.34 -6.18
N ALA A 430 -10.52 8.16 -5.31
CA ALA A 430 -11.10 7.69 -4.06
C ALA A 430 -12.12 6.56 -4.33
N HIS A 431 -11.95 5.44 -3.62
CA HIS A 431 -12.70 4.20 -3.83
C HIS A 431 -13.15 3.54 -2.51
N ASN A 432 -12.81 4.14 -1.38
CA ASN A 432 -13.25 3.73 -0.04
C ASN A 432 -13.87 4.92 0.70
N PRO A 433 -14.74 4.68 1.69
CA PRO A 433 -15.49 5.73 2.39
C PRO A 433 -14.59 6.84 2.96
N HIS A 434 -13.45 6.47 3.56
CA HIS A 434 -12.51 7.43 4.14
C HIS A 434 -11.88 8.35 3.07
N ALA A 435 -11.51 7.83 1.90
CA ALA A 435 -10.97 8.63 0.80
C ALA A 435 -12.04 9.55 0.17
N LEU A 436 -13.27 9.05 0.07
CA LEU A 436 -14.41 9.79 -0.50
C LEU A 436 -14.79 10.97 0.39
N GLN A 437 -14.85 10.76 1.72
CA GLN A 437 -15.05 11.85 2.66
C GLN A 437 -13.95 12.91 2.55
N ALA A 438 -12.68 12.49 2.49
CA ALA A 438 -11.56 13.41 2.33
C ALA A 438 -11.64 14.23 1.03
N LEU A 439 -12.20 13.67 -0.05
CA LEU A 439 -12.45 14.39 -1.30
C LEU A 439 -13.61 15.38 -1.18
N PHE A 440 -14.69 14.98 -0.50
CA PHE A 440 -15.85 15.82 -0.25
C PHE A 440 -15.49 17.03 0.63
N ASP A 441 -14.66 16.84 1.66
CA ASP A 441 -14.12 17.93 2.47
C ASP A 441 -13.35 18.95 1.60
N VAL A 442 -12.58 18.49 0.60
CA VAL A 442 -11.91 19.40 -0.35
C VAL A 442 -12.93 20.14 -1.20
N ALA A 443 -13.93 19.44 -1.74
CA ALA A 443 -14.95 20.04 -2.58
C ALA A 443 -15.77 21.11 -1.86
N GLU A 444 -16.04 20.92 -0.56
CA GLU A 444 -16.68 21.93 0.29
C GLU A 444 -15.78 23.15 0.53
N ALA A 445 -14.50 22.91 0.82
CA ALA A 445 -13.53 23.98 1.07
C ALA A 445 -13.20 24.81 -0.18
N LEU A 446 -13.36 24.23 -1.38
CA LEU A 446 -13.18 24.96 -2.64
C LEU A 446 -14.39 25.87 -2.93
N PRO A 447 -14.15 27.14 -3.32
CA PRO A 447 -15.24 28.08 -3.60
C PRO A 447 -15.97 27.71 -4.89
N ALA A 448 -17.27 27.43 -4.82
CA ALA A 448 -18.04 27.08 -6.00
C ALA A 448 -19.44 27.69 -5.91
N LYS A 449 -19.97 28.12 -7.05
CA LYS A 449 -21.37 28.54 -7.16
C LYS A 449 -22.31 27.34 -7.12
N ARG A 450 -21.97 26.29 -7.88
CA ARG A 450 -22.65 25.00 -7.89
C ARG A 450 -21.65 23.86 -7.87
N ARG A 451 -22.07 22.71 -7.35
CA ARG A 451 -21.27 21.47 -7.32
C ARG A 451 -21.97 20.38 -8.12
N ILE A 452 -21.23 19.80 -9.07
CA ILE A 452 -21.69 18.70 -9.93
C ILE A 452 -20.79 17.50 -9.65
N LEU A 453 -21.35 16.40 -9.15
CA LEU A 453 -20.60 15.16 -8.93
C LEU A 453 -20.83 14.20 -10.09
N ALA A 454 -19.74 13.71 -10.69
CA ALA A 454 -19.73 12.60 -11.63
C ALA A 454 -18.93 11.45 -11.02
N PHE A 455 -19.56 10.29 -10.83
CA PHE A 455 -18.93 9.13 -10.18
C PHE A 455 -19.58 7.80 -10.53
N GLY A 456 -18.86 6.72 -10.27
CA GLY A 456 -19.39 5.36 -10.19
C GLY A 456 -18.95 4.68 -8.89
N GLN A 457 -19.42 3.45 -8.65
CA GLN A 457 -19.00 2.65 -7.51
C GLN A 457 -18.79 1.18 -7.90
N ALA A 458 -17.75 0.56 -7.35
CA ALA A 458 -17.46 -0.86 -7.56
C ALA A 458 -18.57 -1.74 -6.97
N GLY A 459 -18.89 -2.84 -7.66
CA GLY A 459 -20.01 -3.72 -7.27
C GLY A 459 -19.73 -4.64 -6.09
N ASP A 460 -18.48 -4.72 -5.63
CA ASP A 460 -18.06 -5.52 -4.46
C ASP A 460 -18.38 -4.85 -3.11
N ARG A 461 -18.99 -3.66 -3.12
CA ARG A 461 -19.53 -2.99 -1.93
C ARG A 461 -20.91 -3.53 -1.58
N THR A 462 -21.23 -3.55 -0.28
CA THR A 462 -22.57 -3.92 0.17
C THR A 462 -23.59 -2.86 -0.28
N ASP A 463 -24.85 -3.25 -0.39
CA ASP A 463 -25.92 -2.30 -0.72
C ASP A 463 -25.96 -1.11 0.23
N GLU A 464 -25.70 -1.34 1.52
CA GLU A 464 -25.70 -0.30 2.53
C GLU A 464 -24.55 0.69 2.32
N GLN A 465 -23.34 0.19 2.06
CA GLN A 465 -22.17 1.04 1.77
C GLN A 465 -22.39 1.90 0.51
N ILE A 466 -23.11 1.38 -0.50
CA ILE A 466 -23.47 2.16 -1.70
C ILE A 466 -24.45 3.29 -1.35
N ARG A 467 -25.44 3.02 -0.49
CA ARG A 467 -26.41 4.04 -0.03
C ARG A 467 -25.75 5.08 0.86
N GLU A 468 -24.92 4.67 1.82
CA GLU A 468 -24.18 5.58 2.70
C GLU A 468 -23.26 6.51 1.91
N LEU A 469 -22.61 6.00 0.86
CA LEU A 469 -21.82 6.82 -0.05
C LEU A 469 -22.68 7.89 -0.73
N ALA A 470 -23.81 7.50 -1.31
CA ALA A 470 -24.71 8.43 -1.99
C ALA A 470 -25.25 9.51 -1.03
N ALA A 471 -25.59 9.13 0.20
CA ALA A 471 -26.04 10.06 1.23
C ALA A 471 -24.93 11.05 1.64
N SER A 472 -23.71 10.54 1.88
CA SER A 472 -22.55 11.38 2.21
C SER A 472 -22.19 12.35 1.09
N ALA A 473 -22.28 11.88 -0.16
CA ALA A 473 -22.09 12.71 -1.34
C ALA A 473 -23.15 13.81 -1.44
N TRP A 474 -24.42 13.52 -1.15
CA TRP A 474 -25.47 14.52 -1.21
C TRP A 474 -25.33 15.59 -0.11
N ALA A 475 -24.83 15.21 1.06
CA ALA A 475 -24.69 16.09 2.23
C ALA A 475 -23.82 17.34 1.97
N ILE A 476 -22.90 17.30 0.99
CA ILE A 476 -22.05 18.46 0.66
C ILE A 476 -22.74 19.53 -0.21
N GLY A 477 -24.06 19.40 -0.41
CA GLY A 477 -24.86 20.39 -1.14
C GLY A 477 -24.63 20.34 -2.64
N LEU A 478 -24.78 19.15 -3.24
CA LEU A 478 -24.68 18.95 -4.68
C LEU A 478 -25.89 19.54 -5.43
N ASP A 479 -25.65 20.17 -6.57
CA ASP A 479 -26.70 20.66 -7.47
C ASP A 479 -27.12 19.60 -8.48
N HIS A 480 -26.17 18.76 -8.92
CA HIS A 480 -26.39 17.67 -9.85
C HIS A 480 -25.48 16.49 -9.55
N VAL A 481 -25.99 15.28 -9.81
CA VAL A 481 -25.29 14.02 -9.64
C VAL A 481 -25.40 13.20 -10.93
N ILE A 482 -24.27 12.77 -11.45
CA ILE A 482 -24.14 11.98 -12.66
C ILE A 482 -23.48 10.67 -12.26
N VAL A 483 -24.19 9.56 -12.50
CA VAL A 483 -23.74 8.23 -12.13
C VAL A 483 -23.31 7.49 -13.39
N SER A 484 -22.08 7.00 -13.41
CA SER A 484 -21.58 6.08 -14.45
C SER A 484 -21.59 4.64 -13.98
N GLU A 485 -21.88 3.72 -14.90
CA GLU A 485 -21.54 2.30 -14.73
C GLU A 485 -20.01 2.10 -14.71
N LEU A 486 -19.57 1.09 -13.96
CA LEU A 486 -18.16 0.67 -13.92
C LEU A 486 -18.06 -0.79 -14.35
N GLU A 487 -18.23 -1.08 -15.64
CA GLU A 487 -18.29 -2.46 -16.17
C GLU A 487 -17.09 -3.33 -15.72
N LYS A 488 -15.87 -2.78 -15.79
CA LYS A 488 -14.64 -3.44 -15.32
C LYS A 488 -14.65 -3.79 -13.83
N TYR A 489 -15.46 -3.07 -13.05
CA TYR A 489 -15.61 -3.21 -11.60
C TYR A 489 -17.03 -3.62 -11.21
N ALA A 490 -17.79 -4.24 -12.12
CA ALA A 490 -19.16 -4.71 -11.85
C ALA A 490 -19.19 -5.79 -10.76
N ARG A 491 -18.12 -6.60 -10.64
CA ARG A 491 -17.90 -7.57 -9.55
C ARG A 491 -19.11 -8.48 -9.27
N GLY A 492 -19.83 -8.87 -10.33
CA GLY A 492 -20.98 -9.77 -10.25
C GLY A 492 -22.33 -9.09 -10.09
N ARG A 493 -22.40 -7.75 -9.99
CA ARG A 493 -23.65 -7.00 -10.09
C ARG A 493 -24.07 -6.80 -11.54
N GLU A 494 -25.38 -6.76 -11.76
CA GLU A 494 -25.94 -6.49 -13.09
C GLU A 494 -25.88 -5.00 -13.43
N PRO A 495 -25.74 -4.61 -14.71
CA PRO A 495 -25.82 -3.21 -15.12
C PRO A 495 -27.12 -2.55 -14.63
N GLY A 496 -27.00 -1.34 -14.09
CA GLY A 496 -28.10 -0.55 -13.53
C GLY A 496 -28.37 -0.81 -12.05
N GLU A 497 -27.82 -1.89 -11.46
CA GLU A 497 -28.07 -2.24 -10.08
C GLU A 497 -27.46 -1.23 -9.10
N VAL A 498 -26.18 -0.89 -9.30
CA VAL A 498 -25.46 0.12 -8.50
C VAL A 498 -26.11 1.49 -8.66
N TYR A 499 -26.40 1.90 -9.90
CA TYR A 499 -27.09 3.16 -10.17
C TYR A 499 -28.45 3.23 -9.47
N ARG A 500 -29.24 2.16 -9.49
CA ARG A 500 -30.55 2.12 -8.83
C ARG A 500 -30.41 2.38 -7.33
N LEU A 501 -29.44 1.74 -6.67
CA LEU A 501 -29.18 1.92 -5.23
C LEU A 501 -28.77 3.36 -4.91
N ILE A 502 -27.85 3.92 -5.69
CA ILE A 502 -27.40 5.31 -5.55
C ILE A 502 -28.59 6.27 -5.74
N LYS A 503 -29.36 6.09 -6.81
CA LYS A 503 -30.52 6.92 -7.13
C LYS A 503 -31.58 6.88 -6.02
N GLU A 504 -31.93 5.68 -5.53
CA GLU A 504 -32.91 5.52 -4.45
C GLU A 504 -32.48 6.26 -3.19
N SER A 505 -31.19 6.17 -2.83
CA SER A 505 -30.63 6.92 -1.69
C SER A 505 -30.65 8.43 -1.92
N LEU A 506 -30.20 8.92 -3.08
CA LEU A 506 -30.23 10.36 -3.38
C LEU A 506 -31.64 10.95 -3.31
N LEU A 507 -32.64 10.23 -3.86
CA LEU A 507 -34.05 10.65 -3.78
C LEU A 507 -34.57 10.66 -2.33
N HIS A 508 -34.12 9.72 -1.50
CA HIS A 508 -34.44 9.68 -0.07
C HIS A 508 -33.89 10.90 0.68
N GLU A 509 -32.65 11.31 0.37
CA GLU A 509 -32.00 12.50 0.93
C GLU A 509 -32.54 13.84 0.37
N GLY A 510 -33.50 13.78 -0.55
CA GLY A 510 -34.23 14.95 -1.04
C GLY A 510 -33.81 15.46 -2.42
N ALA A 511 -32.91 14.77 -3.12
CA ALA A 511 -32.61 15.08 -4.51
C ALA A 511 -33.87 14.94 -5.39
N GLN A 512 -34.01 15.82 -6.37
CA GLN A 512 -35.09 15.71 -7.36
C GLN A 512 -34.68 14.77 -8.50
N PRO A 513 -35.63 14.05 -9.14
CA PRO A 513 -35.30 13.15 -10.24
C PRO A 513 -34.53 13.81 -11.40
N GLY A 514 -34.77 15.11 -11.66
CA GLY A 514 -34.05 15.87 -12.70
C GLY A 514 -32.63 16.29 -12.33
N GLN A 515 -32.19 16.03 -11.10
CA GLN A 515 -30.81 16.28 -10.65
C GLN A 515 -29.92 15.05 -10.78
N ILE A 516 -30.48 13.88 -11.14
CA ILE A 516 -29.78 12.60 -11.18
C ILE A 516 -29.77 12.05 -12.60
N GLU A 517 -28.58 11.75 -13.11
CA GLU A 517 -28.38 11.19 -14.44
C GLU A 517 -27.58 9.90 -14.43
N HIS A 518 -27.69 9.15 -15.53
CA HIS A 518 -27.08 7.84 -15.68
C HIS A 518 -26.41 7.69 -17.04
N TYR A 519 -25.16 7.24 -17.03
CA TYR A 519 -24.35 6.98 -18.22
C TYR A 519 -23.62 5.65 -18.11
N MET A 520 -23.19 5.10 -19.24
CA MET A 520 -22.51 3.81 -19.24
C MET A 520 -21.01 3.95 -19.01
N LEU A 521 -20.43 5.09 -19.37
CA LEU A 521 -18.99 5.35 -19.27
C LEU A 521 -18.69 6.56 -18.39
N GLU A 522 -17.50 6.55 -17.79
CA GLU A 522 -17.03 7.67 -16.98
C GLU A 522 -16.71 8.88 -17.88
N THR A 523 -16.19 8.65 -19.08
CA THR A 523 -15.96 9.73 -20.06
C THR A 523 -17.27 10.40 -20.49
N GLU A 524 -18.35 9.64 -20.66
CA GLU A 524 -19.68 10.20 -20.97
C GLU A 524 -20.22 11.05 -19.80
N SER A 525 -19.99 10.59 -18.56
CA SER A 525 -20.37 11.35 -17.37
C SER A 525 -19.59 12.65 -17.23
N LEU A 526 -18.29 12.64 -17.57
CA LEU A 526 -17.49 13.86 -17.63
C LEU A 526 -18.04 14.84 -18.67
N ASP A 527 -18.31 14.38 -19.89
CA ASP A 527 -18.87 15.23 -20.95
C ASP A 527 -20.20 15.84 -20.53
N ALA A 528 -21.07 15.06 -19.89
CA ALA A 528 -22.35 15.51 -19.37
C ALA A 528 -22.22 16.50 -18.21
N ALA A 529 -21.22 16.34 -17.34
CA ALA A 529 -20.93 17.27 -16.26
C ALA A 529 -20.41 18.60 -16.81
N LEU A 530 -19.47 18.56 -17.77
CA LEU A 530 -18.92 19.74 -18.42
C LEU A 530 -19.97 20.51 -19.20
N ALA A 531 -20.90 19.83 -19.89
CA ALA A 531 -22.01 20.47 -20.59
C ALA A 531 -22.99 21.22 -19.67
N ARG A 532 -23.05 20.84 -18.39
CA ARG A 532 -23.90 21.48 -17.37
C ARG A 532 -23.22 22.60 -16.60
N ALA A 533 -21.91 22.50 -16.48
CA ALA A 533 -21.11 23.46 -15.76
C ALA A 533 -21.22 24.83 -16.42
N THR A 534 -21.42 25.84 -15.60
CA THR A 534 -21.41 27.26 -15.96
C THR A 534 -20.34 27.97 -15.14
N ASP A 535 -20.16 29.27 -15.40
CA ASP A 535 -19.20 30.13 -14.70
C ASP A 535 -19.19 29.91 -13.17
N ASP A 536 -17.98 29.65 -12.66
CA ASP A 536 -17.65 29.44 -11.24
C ASP A 536 -18.21 28.14 -10.61
N ASP A 537 -18.64 27.18 -11.42
CA ASP A 537 -19.02 25.85 -10.93
C ASP A 537 -17.79 24.95 -10.67
N LEU A 538 -17.97 23.97 -9.78
CA LEU A 538 -17.03 22.90 -9.51
C LEU A 538 -17.63 21.56 -9.96
N VAL A 539 -16.97 20.91 -10.91
CA VAL A 539 -17.20 19.52 -11.26
C VAL A 539 -16.27 18.65 -10.41
N ILE A 540 -16.83 17.63 -9.75
CA ILE A 540 -16.09 16.62 -8.99
C ILE A 540 -16.18 15.33 -9.79
N MET A 541 -15.06 14.78 -10.23
CA MET A 541 -14.98 13.61 -11.08
C MET A 541 -14.19 12.49 -10.39
N LEU A 542 -14.87 11.42 -10.01
CA LEU A 542 -14.23 10.18 -9.59
C LEU A 542 -13.94 9.33 -10.83
N ALA A 543 -12.68 9.04 -11.07
CA ALA A 543 -12.20 8.43 -12.31
C ALA A 543 -11.52 7.08 -12.06
N LEU A 544 -12.31 6.04 -11.83
CA LEU A 544 -11.85 4.72 -11.40
C LEU A 544 -11.46 3.79 -12.58
N ALA A 545 -12.19 3.85 -13.70
CA ALA A 545 -12.03 2.93 -14.83
C ALA A 545 -11.37 3.53 -16.09
N GLU A 546 -11.52 4.85 -16.28
CA GLU A 546 -11.10 5.59 -17.47
C GLU A 546 -10.24 6.83 -17.15
N ALA A 547 -9.63 6.81 -15.96
CA ALA A 547 -8.61 7.73 -15.45
C ALA A 547 -7.74 8.42 -16.52
N ASP A 548 -7.06 7.63 -17.36
CA ASP A 548 -6.15 8.16 -18.38
C ASP A 548 -6.86 8.98 -19.47
N ALA A 549 -8.03 8.52 -19.91
CA ALA A 549 -8.81 9.20 -20.93
C ALA A 549 -9.35 10.53 -20.40
N ILE A 550 -9.93 10.52 -19.20
CA ILE A 550 -10.44 11.71 -18.49
C ILE A 550 -9.35 12.77 -18.35
N ARG A 551 -8.16 12.39 -17.85
CA ARG A 551 -7.05 13.32 -17.68
C ARG A 551 -6.55 13.90 -19.00
N LYS A 552 -6.44 13.08 -20.06
CA LYS A 552 -6.03 13.56 -21.39
C LYS A 552 -7.01 14.59 -21.94
N THR A 553 -8.32 14.33 -21.81
CA THR A 553 -9.37 15.26 -22.23
C THR A 553 -9.26 16.60 -21.49
N LEU A 554 -9.13 16.56 -20.15
CA LEU A 554 -9.04 17.76 -19.33
C LEU A 554 -7.75 18.55 -19.57
N ALA A 555 -6.61 17.87 -19.73
CA ALA A 555 -5.34 18.51 -20.04
C ALA A 555 -5.39 19.23 -21.40
N ALA A 556 -5.95 18.59 -22.43
CA ALA A 556 -6.11 19.19 -23.76
C ALA A 556 -6.97 20.46 -23.71
N GLN A 557 -8.08 20.44 -22.96
CA GLN A 557 -8.95 21.60 -22.81
C GLN A 557 -8.36 22.70 -21.94
N SER A 558 -7.55 22.37 -20.93
CA SER A 558 -6.91 23.39 -20.06
C SER A 558 -5.77 24.13 -20.80
N VAL A 559 -5.01 23.43 -21.66
CA VAL A 559 -3.93 24.03 -22.46
C VAL A 559 -4.46 24.89 -23.60
N ALA A 560 -5.57 24.51 -24.25
CA ALA A 560 -6.16 25.29 -25.34
C ALA A 560 -6.66 26.69 -24.91
N ASN A 561 -6.68 26.97 -23.60
CA ASN A 561 -7.17 28.22 -23.01
C ASN A 561 -6.07 29.05 -22.32
N ARG A 562 -4.79 28.66 -22.49
CA ARG A 562 -3.63 29.53 -22.23
C ARG A 562 -3.12 30.12 -23.54
#